data_AF-A0A9D0LK65-F1
#
_entry.id   AF-A0A9D0LK65-F1
#
_cell.length_a   1.000
_cell.length_b   1.000
_cell.length_c   1.000
_cell.angle_alpha   90.00
_cell.angle_beta   90.00
_cell.angle_gamma   90.00
#
_symmetry.space_group_name_H-M   'P 1'
#
loop_
_entity.id
_entity.type
_entity.pdbx_description
1 polymer ?
#
loop_
_entity_poly.entity_id
_entity_poly.type
_entity_poly.pdbx_seq_one_letter_code
_entity_poly.pdbx_strand_id
1 'polypeptide(L)'
;MARRRHRKRIAEQQTGYLAEQPLPSFASTPDEIQCAVERNSIKRGLFFIQNLVSLNFSALIRRVEQLAREYDKEEWAEKASSLWIETDALKALDACQPPVPYPCYFCTPDILIQHPELVMYYRNVAMVSRKVMNDMGLSTSMYEAGQVPPPDVALDLARHFNRMISALVVTNPVTPRRHLEMAYANLGASFDGSWRNEVGRLAYVEVITPLLLHLHSLGHLHSVVYTLKGPVFASGGETLHSRASQELIVDEQTDLEVALRHLEEQRVVYREVRLRNGNRLLLNRQITWYGADGEAYRIGPDLLSSGDGADILWGGELKGGADPAGSDEHWKTATRTFERILLACERTGRPKPPLSFIATILVERVAREAADWLKEGKLVSVYNLTQIAEDPAKQQQFLNDLTTFLGYPAPAG
;
A
#
# COMPACT_ATOMS: atom_id res chain seq x y z
N MET A 1 -2.50 24.18 -35.14
CA MET A 1 -2.99 23.37 -36.30
C MET A 1 -2.31 22.01 -36.48
N ALA A 2 -1.05 21.81 -36.08
CA ALA A 2 -0.33 20.53 -36.24
C ALA A 2 -0.89 19.35 -35.39
N ARG A 3 -1.32 19.59 -34.15
CA ARG A 3 -1.93 18.55 -33.28
C ARG A 3 -3.25 17.97 -33.81
N ARG A 4 -4.03 18.77 -34.55
CA ARG A 4 -5.32 18.34 -35.14
C ARG A 4 -5.10 17.42 -36.35
N ARG A 5 -4.02 17.62 -37.10
CA ARG A 5 -3.64 16.76 -38.24
C ARG A 5 -3.07 15.41 -37.81
N HIS A 6 -2.39 15.34 -36.66
CA HIS A 6 -1.88 14.07 -36.14
C HIS A 6 -2.99 13.15 -35.62
N ARG A 7 -3.99 13.71 -34.91
CA ARG A 7 -5.19 12.96 -34.50
C ARG A 7 -6.01 12.45 -35.68
N LYS A 8 -6.10 13.22 -36.77
CA LYS A 8 -6.84 12.82 -37.96
C LYS A 8 -6.16 11.69 -38.74
N ARG A 9 -4.81 11.66 -38.77
CA ARG A 9 -4.04 10.62 -39.45
C ARG A 9 -4.05 9.28 -38.71
N ILE A 10 -4.16 9.28 -37.39
CA ILE A 10 -4.37 8.07 -36.58
C ILE A 10 -5.80 7.54 -36.77
N ALA A 11 -6.80 8.42 -36.80
CA ALA A 11 -8.20 8.04 -37.03
C ALA A 11 -8.45 7.48 -38.44
N GLU A 12 -7.76 7.99 -39.47
CA GLU A 12 -7.91 7.53 -40.87
C GLU A 12 -7.11 6.24 -41.18
N GLN A 13 -6.19 5.81 -40.31
CA GLN A 13 -5.47 4.53 -40.43
C GLN A 13 -6.16 3.37 -39.68
N GLN A 14 -7.22 3.64 -38.90
CA GLN A 14 -8.03 2.61 -38.21
C GLN A 14 -9.31 2.24 -38.97
N THR A 15 -9.63 2.88 -40.10
CA THR A 15 -10.81 2.58 -40.92
C THR A 15 -10.57 1.43 -41.90
N GLY A 16 -10.15 0.28 -41.37
CA GLY A 16 -10.03 -0.96 -42.11
C GLY A 16 -9.83 -2.11 -41.15
N TYR A 17 -10.84 -2.98 -41.07
CA TYR A 17 -10.96 -4.24 -40.30
C TYR A 17 -11.76 -4.17 -39.00
N LEU A 18 -12.90 -4.88 -39.06
CA LEU A 18 -13.80 -5.32 -38.00
C LEU A 18 -14.61 -4.18 -37.34
N ALA A 19 -15.94 -4.28 -37.42
CA ALA A 19 -16.82 -3.52 -36.54
C ALA A 19 -16.42 -3.85 -35.10
N GLU A 20 -15.74 -2.92 -34.42
CA GLU A 20 -15.29 -3.13 -33.06
C GLU A 20 -16.50 -3.46 -32.20
N GLN A 21 -16.50 -4.67 -31.61
CA GLN A 21 -17.53 -5.04 -30.66
C GLN A 21 -17.58 -3.95 -29.57
N PRO A 22 -18.79 -3.49 -29.18
CA PRO A 22 -18.92 -2.46 -28.16
C PRO A 22 -18.19 -2.92 -26.90
N LEU A 23 -17.50 -1.97 -26.26
CA LEU A 23 -16.79 -2.27 -25.02
C LEU A 23 -17.77 -2.77 -23.96
N PRO A 24 -17.35 -3.70 -23.08
CA PRO A 24 -18.16 -4.10 -21.94
C PRO A 24 -18.56 -2.87 -21.11
N SER A 25 -19.75 -2.90 -20.51
CA SER A 25 -20.31 -1.76 -19.75
C SER A 25 -19.45 -1.32 -18.56
N PHE A 26 -18.60 -2.20 -18.04
CA PHE A 26 -17.66 -1.94 -16.96
C PHE A 26 -16.29 -1.40 -17.43
N ALA A 27 -16.03 -1.34 -18.75
CA ALA A 27 -14.80 -0.75 -19.27
C ALA A 27 -14.72 0.74 -18.90
N SER A 28 -13.55 1.18 -18.43
CA SER A 28 -13.37 2.57 -18.05
C SER A 28 -13.31 3.48 -19.28
N THR A 29 -14.11 4.53 -19.29
CA THR A 29 -14.01 5.57 -20.31
C THR A 29 -12.76 6.44 -20.10
N PRO A 30 -12.27 7.17 -21.13
CA PRO A 30 -11.17 8.10 -20.94
C PRO A 30 -11.40 9.14 -19.84
N ASP A 31 -12.64 9.63 -19.70
CA ASP A 31 -13.01 10.61 -18.69
C ASP A 31 -13.03 9.98 -17.28
N GLU A 32 -13.53 8.75 -17.14
CA GLU A 32 -13.47 7.98 -15.88
C GLU A 32 -12.01 7.73 -15.46
N ILE A 33 -11.14 7.34 -16.40
CA ILE A 33 -9.70 7.15 -16.15
C ILE A 33 -9.08 8.46 -15.66
N GLN A 34 -9.35 9.57 -16.34
CA GLN A 34 -8.81 10.87 -15.95
C GLN A 34 -9.27 11.25 -14.54
N CYS A 35 -10.57 11.13 -14.26
CA CYS A 35 -11.14 11.41 -12.94
C CYS A 35 -10.50 10.55 -11.84
N ALA A 36 -10.34 9.25 -12.08
CA ALA A 36 -9.70 8.33 -11.14
C ALA A 36 -8.23 8.69 -10.89
N VAL A 37 -7.47 9.02 -11.94
CA VAL A 37 -6.06 9.45 -11.85
C VAL A 37 -5.93 10.74 -11.05
N GLU A 38 -6.78 11.73 -11.31
CA GLU A 38 -6.78 13.01 -10.61
C GLU A 38 -7.07 12.83 -9.12
N ARG A 39 -8.14 12.11 -8.77
CA ARG A 39 -8.50 11.81 -7.37
C ARG A 39 -7.38 11.07 -6.65
N ASN A 40 -6.80 10.05 -7.28
CA ASN A 40 -5.69 9.29 -6.71
C ASN A 40 -4.42 10.14 -6.53
N SER A 41 -4.13 11.04 -7.47
CA SER A 41 -2.98 11.95 -7.38
C SER A 41 -3.13 12.95 -6.22
N ILE A 42 -4.33 13.48 -5.99
CA ILE A 42 -4.62 14.35 -4.85
C ILE A 42 -4.48 13.57 -3.54
N LYS A 43 -5.10 12.39 -3.42
CA LYS A 43 -4.99 11.55 -2.21
C LYS A 43 -3.53 11.18 -1.92
N ARG A 44 -2.75 10.83 -2.95
CA ARG A 44 -1.31 10.57 -2.84
C ARG A 44 -0.54 11.80 -2.35
N GLY A 45 -0.78 12.96 -2.96
CA GLY A 45 -0.12 14.21 -2.58
C GLY A 45 -0.39 14.58 -1.12
N LEU A 46 -1.64 14.50 -0.69
CA LEU A 46 -2.04 14.73 0.71
C LEU A 46 -1.36 13.74 1.65
N PHE A 47 -1.35 12.45 1.32
CA PHE A 47 -0.66 11.42 2.12
C PHE A 47 0.83 11.73 2.27
N PHE A 48 1.53 12.11 1.19
CA PHE A 48 2.95 12.43 1.22
C PHE A 48 3.24 13.66 2.07
N ILE A 49 2.46 14.74 1.89
CA ILE A 49 2.61 15.98 2.67
C ILE A 49 2.38 15.71 4.16
N GLN A 50 1.33 14.97 4.51
CA GLN A 50 1.03 14.62 5.89
C GLN A 50 2.16 13.80 6.53
N ASN A 51 2.72 12.83 5.81
CA ASN A 51 3.86 12.05 6.32
C ASN A 51 5.13 12.91 6.46
N LEU A 52 5.42 13.81 5.51
CA LEU A 52 6.55 14.74 5.60
C LEU A 52 6.43 15.63 6.85
N VAL A 53 5.24 16.19 7.08
CA VAL A 53 4.97 17.03 8.27
C VAL A 53 5.10 16.21 9.54
N SER A 54 4.51 15.01 9.59
CA SER A 54 4.52 14.16 10.78
C SER A 54 5.92 13.66 11.14
N LEU A 55 6.78 13.36 10.17
CA LEU A 55 8.16 12.93 10.44
C LEU A 55 9.04 14.07 10.96
N ASN A 56 8.64 15.33 10.73
CA ASN A 56 9.42 16.52 11.09
C ASN A 56 10.89 16.41 10.65
N PHE A 57 11.13 15.94 9.42
CA PHE A 57 12.48 15.65 8.91
C PHE A 57 13.40 16.89 8.94
N SER A 58 12.81 18.09 8.82
CA SER A 58 13.50 19.37 8.97
C SER A 58 14.15 19.54 10.35
N ALA A 59 13.62 18.96 11.42
CA ALA A 59 14.26 18.97 12.74
C ALA A 59 15.54 18.12 12.76
N LEU A 60 15.54 16.97 12.07
CA LEU A 60 16.75 16.15 11.92
C LEU A 60 17.83 16.89 11.14
N ILE A 61 17.45 17.58 10.06
CA ILE A 61 18.37 18.41 9.28
C ILE A 61 19.01 19.48 10.17
N ARG A 62 18.23 20.22 10.95
CA ARG A 62 18.76 21.22 11.89
C ARG A 62 19.71 20.62 12.93
N ARG A 63 19.41 19.42 13.42
CA ARG A 63 20.29 18.70 14.36
C ARG A 63 21.63 18.36 13.71
N VAL A 64 21.62 17.85 12.48
CA VAL A 64 22.85 17.55 11.72
C VAL A 64 23.63 18.82 11.41
N GLU A 65 22.96 19.92 11.06
CA GLU A 65 23.59 21.23 10.85
C GLU A 65 24.27 21.77 12.10
N GLN A 66 23.72 21.48 13.29
CA GLN A 66 24.37 21.83 14.56
C GLN A 66 25.64 20.99 14.76
N LEU A 67 25.55 19.66 14.62
CA LEU A 67 26.71 18.77 14.71
C LEU A 67 27.82 19.16 13.71
N ALA A 68 27.43 19.56 12.51
CA ALA A 68 28.33 20.02 11.45
C ALA A 68 29.08 21.31 11.79
N ARG A 69 28.62 22.11 12.76
CA ARG A 69 29.32 23.32 13.24
C ARG A 69 30.28 23.04 14.39
N GLU A 70 30.06 21.96 15.12
CA GLU A 70 30.73 21.67 16.40
C GLU A 70 31.76 20.52 16.27
N TYR A 71 31.83 19.84 15.11
CA TYR A 71 32.69 18.68 14.92
C TYR A 71 34.18 19.02 14.79
N ASP A 72 35.03 18.12 15.28
CA ASP A 72 36.47 18.14 15.09
C ASP A 72 36.86 17.29 13.87
N LYS A 73 37.48 17.92 12.87
CA LYS A 73 37.87 17.24 11.63
C LYS A 73 38.99 16.20 11.85
N GLU A 74 39.95 16.48 12.71
CA GLU A 74 41.10 15.62 12.98
C GLU A 74 40.65 14.37 13.74
N GLU A 75 39.79 14.53 14.74
CA GLU A 75 39.20 13.42 15.50
C GLU A 75 38.47 12.43 14.58
N TRP A 76 37.68 12.94 13.63
CA TRP A 76 36.97 12.09 12.68
C TRP A 76 37.92 11.36 11.73
N ALA A 77 39.01 12.01 11.30
CA ALA A 77 40.00 11.39 10.43
C ALA A 77 40.72 10.23 11.14
N GLU A 78 41.05 10.39 12.42
CA GLU A 78 41.65 9.33 13.25
C GLU A 78 40.69 8.14 13.44
N LYS A 79 39.40 8.42 13.68
CA LYS A 79 38.39 7.38 13.92
C LYS A 79 37.88 6.71 12.64
N ALA A 80 38.12 7.29 11.47
CA ALA A 80 37.53 6.88 10.18
C ALA A 80 37.60 5.36 9.92
N SER A 81 38.79 4.76 10.09
CA SER A 81 39.00 3.33 9.86
C SER A 81 38.15 2.46 10.79
N SER A 82 38.08 2.81 12.08
CA SER A 82 37.29 2.07 13.07
C SER A 82 35.77 2.20 12.85
N LEU A 83 35.34 3.28 12.19
CA LEU A 83 33.95 3.60 11.84
C LEU A 83 33.56 3.16 10.42
N TRP A 84 34.47 2.49 9.70
CA TRP A 84 34.28 2.05 8.31
C TRP A 84 33.97 3.20 7.34
N ILE A 85 34.61 4.34 7.56
CA ILE A 85 34.62 5.47 6.65
C ILE A 85 35.87 5.36 5.77
N GLU A 86 35.69 5.35 4.45
CA GLU A 86 36.83 5.33 3.54
C GLU A 86 37.53 6.69 3.51
N THR A 87 38.87 6.68 3.59
CA THR A 87 39.67 7.92 3.58
C THR A 87 39.42 8.75 2.32
N ASP A 88 39.21 8.10 1.17
CA ASP A 88 38.91 8.79 -0.09
C ASP A 88 37.53 9.45 -0.07
N ALA A 89 36.59 8.95 0.73
CA ALA A 89 35.31 9.60 0.93
C ALA A 89 35.49 10.92 1.71
N LEU A 90 36.30 10.94 2.76
CA LEU A 90 36.63 12.17 3.50
C LEU A 90 37.33 13.20 2.61
N LYS A 91 38.29 12.77 1.78
CA LYS A 91 38.96 13.64 0.81
C LYS A 91 37.97 14.24 -0.20
N ALA A 92 36.99 13.47 -0.66
CA ALA A 92 35.98 13.96 -1.59
C ALA A 92 35.11 15.07 -0.95
N LEU A 93 34.75 14.94 0.33
CA LEU A 93 34.03 15.96 1.07
C LEU A 93 34.88 17.23 1.29
N ASP A 94 36.16 17.06 1.60
CA ASP A 94 37.11 18.15 1.78
C ASP A 94 37.38 18.95 0.51
N ALA A 95 37.38 18.27 -0.64
CA ALA A 95 37.62 18.87 -1.95
C ALA A 95 36.43 19.70 -2.47
N CYS A 96 35.26 19.61 -1.83
CA CYS A 96 34.09 20.41 -2.19
C CYS A 96 34.32 21.91 -1.91
N GLN A 97 33.58 22.77 -2.62
CA GLN A 97 33.58 24.21 -2.38
C GLN A 97 32.15 24.72 -2.09
N PRO A 98 31.84 25.13 -0.85
CA PRO A 98 32.66 24.98 0.36
C PRO A 98 32.87 23.49 0.74
N PRO A 99 33.91 23.18 1.54
CA PRO A 99 34.11 21.84 2.09
C PRO A 99 32.87 21.38 2.86
N VAL A 100 32.55 20.09 2.74
CA VAL A 100 31.36 19.53 3.38
C VAL A 100 31.73 18.93 4.74
N PRO A 101 31.07 19.37 5.84
CA PRO A 101 31.26 18.76 7.16
C PRO A 101 30.93 17.26 7.17
N TYR A 102 31.78 16.46 7.80
CA TYR A 102 31.60 15.01 7.85
C TYR A 102 30.26 14.55 8.47
N PRO A 103 29.72 15.20 9.54
CA PRO A 103 28.42 14.84 10.09
C PRO A 103 27.24 14.92 9.12
N CYS A 104 27.36 15.66 8.01
CA CYS A 104 26.32 15.69 6.98
C CYS A 104 26.15 14.34 6.25
N TYR A 105 27.21 13.53 6.23
CA TYR A 105 27.24 12.24 5.55
C TYR A 105 27.41 11.07 6.51
N PHE A 106 28.27 11.20 7.50
CA PHE A 106 28.69 10.10 8.36
C PHE A 106 28.20 10.30 9.79
N CYS A 107 28.13 9.21 10.55
CA CYS A 107 27.77 9.22 11.95
C CYS A 107 28.74 8.41 12.81
N THR A 108 28.79 8.76 14.10
CA THR A 108 29.47 7.97 15.13
C THR A 108 28.44 7.28 16.02
N PRO A 109 28.82 6.24 16.77
CA PRO A 109 27.94 5.60 17.75
C PRO A 109 27.41 6.61 18.77
N ASP A 110 28.28 7.53 19.22
CA ASP A 110 27.92 8.59 20.18
C ASP A 110 26.82 9.50 19.65
N ILE A 111 26.87 9.88 18.37
CA ILE A 111 25.82 10.66 17.72
C ILE A 111 24.49 9.90 17.76
N LEU A 112 24.50 8.60 17.46
CA LEU A 112 23.27 7.78 17.46
C LEU A 112 22.73 7.50 18.88
N ILE A 113 23.59 7.52 19.90
CA ILE A 113 23.17 7.37 21.30
C ILE A 113 22.58 8.68 21.83
N GLN A 114 23.23 9.81 21.55
CA GLN A 114 22.81 11.14 22.02
C GLN A 114 21.58 11.66 21.25
N HIS A 115 21.46 11.30 19.97
CA HIS A 115 20.38 11.69 19.08
C HIS A 115 19.85 10.46 18.30
N PRO A 116 19.11 9.55 18.96
CA PRO A 116 18.64 8.32 18.33
C PRO A 116 17.78 8.54 17.08
N GLU A 117 17.05 9.65 17.04
CA GLU A 117 16.23 10.04 15.90
C GLU A 117 17.06 10.23 14.60
N LEU A 118 18.37 10.50 14.71
CA LEU A 118 19.26 10.62 13.56
C LEU A 118 19.55 9.29 12.86
N VAL A 119 19.22 8.14 13.47
CA VAL A 119 19.20 6.86 12.75
C VAL A 119 18.35 6.98 11.48
N MET A 120 17.22 7.71 11.53
CA MET A 120 16.38 7.94 10.34
C MET A 120 17.14 8.75 9.28
N TYR A 121 17.86 9.79 9.70
CA TYR A 121 18.61 10.64 8.79
C TYR A 121 19.70 9.84 8.06
N TYR A 122 20.61 9.22 8.82
CA TYR A 122 21.76 8.52 8.25
C TYR A 122 21.35 7.28 7.45
N ARG A 123 20.30 6.57 7.86
CA ARG A 123 19.72 5.48 7.06
C ARG A 123 19.26 5.97 5.69
N ASN A 124 18.62 7.13 5.63
CA ASN A 124 18.15 7.68 4.36
C ASN A 124 19.29 8.24 3.50
N VAL A 125 20.33 8.83 4.10
CA VAL A 125 21.55 9.21 3.36
C VAL A 125 22.27 7.97 2.82
N ALA A 126 22.26 6.86 3.56
CA ALA A 126 22.82 5.59 3.13
C ALA A 126 21.99 4.86 2.06
N MET A 127 20.87 5.44 1.61
CA MET A 127 19.99 4.89 0.56
C MET A 127 19.45 3.49 0.89
N VAL A 128 19.24 3.18 2.18
CA VAL A 128 18.73 1.88 2.62
C VAL A 128 17.34 2.02 3.25
N SER A 129 16.47 1.03 2.99
CA SER A 129 15.12 1.00 3.53
C SER A 129 15.07 0.31 4.89
N ARG A 130 14.06 0.62 5.72
CA ARG A 130 13.79 -0.10 6.97
C ARG A 130 13.59 -1.61 6.76
N LYS A 131 12.99 -2.00 5.63
CA LYS A 131 12.77 -3.42 5.29
C LYS A 131 14.10 -4.15 5.14
N VAL A 132 15.01 -3.59 4.35
CA VAL A 132 16.36 -4.17 4.16
C VAL A 132 17.12 -4.22 5.48
N MET A 133 17.08 -3.16 6.28
CA MET A 133 17.71 -3.14 7.61
C MET A 133 17.16 -4.24 8.53
N ASN A 134 15.84 -4.45 8.54
CA ASN A 134 15.22 -5.54 9.31
C ASN A 134 15.67 -6.93 8.82
N ASP A 135 15.71 -7.14 7.50
CA ASP A 135 16.13 -8.42 6.90
C ASP A 135 17.60 -8.74 7.21
N MET A 136 18.41 -7.73 7.51
CA MET A 136 19.81 -7.85 7.95
C MET A 136 19.97 -8.01 9.47
N GLY A 137 18.89 -8.06 10.25
CA GLY A 137 18.93 -8.14 11.71
C GLY A 137 19.24 -6.81 12.42
N LEU A 138 19.31 -5.70 11.69
CA LEU A 138 19.61 -4.36 12.20
C LEU A 138 18.35 -3.47 12.20
N SER A 139 17.31 -3.89 12.93
CA SER A 139 16.05 -3.13 12.92
C SER A 139 16.23 -1.71 13.47
N THR A 140 15.86 -0.71 12.67
CA THR A 140 16.04 0.71 13.04
C THR A 140 14.77 1.36 13.61
N SER A 141 13.62 0.70 13.52
CA SER A 141 12.31 1.35 13.70
C SER A 141 12.12 1.99 15.08
N MET A 142 12.63 1.36 16.14
CA MET A 142 12.50 1.88 17.51
C MET A 142 13.44 3.07 17.76
N TYR A 143 14.63 3.04 17.18
CA TYR A 143 15.62 4.12 17.33
C TYR A 143 15.21 5.36 16.54
N GLU A 144 14.64 5.18 15.35
CA GLU A 144 14.00 6.25 14.59
C GLU A 144 12.84 6.93 15.35
N ALA A 145 12.23 6.22 16.32
CA ALA A 145 11.19 6.75 17.21
C ALA A 145 11.75 7.41 18.48
N GLY A 146 13.07 7.46 18.65
CA GLY A 146 13.75 8.10 19.78
C GLY A 146 14.24 7.17 20.88
N GLN A 147 14.02 5.84 20.76
CA GLN A 147 14.61 4.90 21.71
C GLN A 147 16.13 4.91 21.56
N VAL A 148 16.87 4.96 22.67
CA VAL A 148 18.34 4.95 22.62
C VAL A 148 18.86 3.55 22.20
N PRO A 149 19.69 3.45 21.16
CA PRO A 149 20.32 2.18 20.79
C PRO A 149 21.38 1.76 21.82
N PRO A 150 21.48 0.45 22.14
CA PRO A 150 22.63 -0.08 22.87
C PRO A 150 23.96 0.26 22.18
N PRO A 151 25.08 0.42 22.91
CA PRO A 151 26.33 0.88 22.31
C PRO A 151 26.89 0.00 21.18
N ASP A 152 26.76 -1.32 21.30
CA ASP A 152 27.13 -2.29 20.27
C ASP A 152 26.25 -2.14 19.02
N VAL A 153 24.93 -1.99 19.20
CA VAL A 153 23.99 -1.74 18.10
C VAL A 153 24.25 -0.39 17.44
N ALA A 154 24.53 0.66 18.21
CA ALA A 154 24.88 1.97 17.69
C ALA A 154 26.16 1.91 16.84
N LEU A 155 27.14 1.13 17.27
CA LEU A 155 28.37 0.89 16.52
C LEU A 155 28.12 0.16 15.20
N ASP A 156 27.32 -0.90 15.22
CA ASP A 156 26.98 -1.66 14.02
C ASP A 156 26.19 -0.83 13.01
N LEU A 157 25.21 -0.05 13.49
CA LEU A 157 24.45 0.89 12.66
C LEU A 157 25.36 1.94 12.03
N ALA A 158 26.21 2.60 12.82
CA ALA A 158 27.12 3.64 12.33
C ALA A 158 28.07 3.08 11.27
N ARG A 159 28.71 1.94 11.54
CA ARG A 159 29.59 1.26 10.57
C ARG A 159 28.86 0.88 9.28
N HIS A 160 27.66 0.36 9.41
CA HIS A 160 26.89 -0.07 8.24
C HIS A 160 26.50 1.12 7.34
N PHE A 161 25.97 2.18 7.94
CA PHE A 161 25.65 3.41 7.20
C PHE A 161 26.89 4.03 6.58
N ASN A 162 27.96 4.22 7.37
CA ASN A 162 29.19 4.84 6.90
C ASN A 162 29.83 4.08 5.74
N ARG A 163 29.81 2.75 5.76
CA ARG A 163 30.32 1.92 4.67
C ARG A 163 29.53 2.13 3.37
N MET A 164 28.20 2.11 3.44
CA MET A 164 27.36 2.35 2.26
C MET A 164 27.55 3.76 1.73
N ILE A 165 27.58 4.75 2.62
CA ILE A 165 27.75 6.16 2.26
C ILE A 165 29.12 6.41 1.64
N SER A 166 30.19 5.80 2.18
CA SER A 166 31.54 5.89 1.62
C SER A 166 31.57 5.41 0.17
N ALA A 167 30.97 4.25 -0.12
CA ALA A 167 30.90 3.72 -1.47
C ALA A 167 30.15 4.67 -2.44
N LEU A 168 29.09 5.33 -1.97
CA LEU A 168 28.33 6.30 -2.77
C LEU A 168 29.12 7.59 -3.02
N VAL A 169 29.81 8.10 -1.99
CA VAL A 169 30.61 9.34 -2.04
C VAL A 169 31.84 9.17 -2.91
N VAL A 170 32.56 8.05 -2.82
CA VAL A 170 33.78 7.80 -3.62
C VAL A 170 33.48 7.70 -5.11
N THR A 171 32.32 7.16 -5.47
CA THR A 171 31.98 6.87 -6.87
C THR A 171 31.23 8.00 -7.57
N ASN A 172 30.79 9.05 -6.86
CA ASN A 172 29.92 10.08 -7.41
C ASN A 172 30.32 11.50 -6.98
N PRO A 173 29.98 12.53 -7.77
CA PRO A 173 30.18 13.92 -7.36
C PRO A 173 29.35 14.28 -6.12
N VAL A 174 30.02 14.84 -5.12
CA VAL A 174 29.39 15.37 -3.91
C VAL A 174 29.23 16.89 -4.00
N THR A 175 28.16 17.40 -3.39
CA THR A 175 27.93 18.83 -3.20
C THR A 175 27.49 19.07 -1.76
N PRO A 176 27.54 20.32 -1.25
CA PRO A 176 27.06 20.64 0.10
C PRO A 176 25.60 20.28 0.39
N ARG A 177 24.78 19.99 -0.64
CA ARG A 177 23.37 19.62 -0.47
C ARG A 177 23.05 18.19 -0.90
N ARG A 178 24.00 17.46 -1.46
CA ARG A 178 23.75 16.14 -2.06
C ARG A 178 23.24 15.13 -1.03
N HIS A 179 23.68 15.20 0.23
CA HIS A 179 23.16 14.35 1.30
C HIS A 179 21.65 14.56 1.53
N LEU A 180 21.14 15.79 1.39
CA LEU A 180 19.70 16.08 1.51
C LEU A 180 18.93 15.48 0.34
N GLU A 181 19.47 15.61 -0.87
CA GLU A 181 18.86 15.04 -2.08
C GLU A 181 18.76 13.52 -1.98
N MET A 182 19.83 12.86 -1.51
CA MET A 182 19.85 11.42 -1.23
C MET A 182 18.79 11.05 -0.19
N ALA A 183 18.78 11.76 0.94
CA ALA A 183 17.85 11.50 2.02
C ALA A 183 16.38 11.64 1.57
N TYR A 184 16.04 12.71 0.86
CA TYR A 184 14.69 12.93 0.33
C TYR A 184 14.32 11.94 -0.77
N ALA A 185 15.26 11.53 -1.62
CA ALA A 185 15.01 10.51 -2.65
C ALA A 185 14.64 9.16 -2.02
N ASN A 186 15.41 8.69 -1.03
CA ASN A 186 15.12 7.44 -0.33
C ASN A 186 13.86 7.51 0.54
N LEU A 187 13.60 8.68 1.14
CA LEU A 187 12.35 8.93 1.86
C LEU A 187 11.14 8.89 0.92
N GLY A 188 11.25 9.49 -0.26
CA GLY A 188 10.23 9.45 -1.31
C GLY A 188 9.90 8.02 -1.77
N ALA A 189 10.92 7.16 -1.94
CA ALA A 189 10.71 5.74 -2.24
C ALA A 189 9.98 5.01 -1.10
N SER A 190 10.31 5.34 0.15
CA SER A 190 9.64 4.78 1.33
C SER A 190 8.17 5.21 1.43
N PHE A 191 7.87 6.46 1.11
CA PHE A 191 6.50 6.97 1.04
C PHE A 191 5.71 6.36 -0.10
N ASP A 192 6.33 6.16 -1.26
CA ASP A 192 5.68 5.47 -2.38
C ASP A 192 5.26 4.04 -2.01
N GLY A 193 6.15 3.28 -1.35
CA GLY A 193 5.80 1.96 -0.83
C GLY A 193 4.66 2.01 0.21
N SER A 194 4.66 3.03 1.07
CA SER A 194 3.60 3.22 2.08
C SER A 194 2.26 3.60 1.42
N TRP A 195 2.29 4.42 0.38
CA TRP A 195 1.12 4.82 -0.39
C TRP A 195 0.50 3.66 -1.15
N ARG A 196 1.30 2.77 -1.75
CA ARG A 196 0.78 1.54 -2.38
C ARG A 196 0.01 0.65 -1.40
N ASN A 197 0.44 0.60 -0.14
CA ASN A 197 -0.32 -0.10 0.90
C ASN A 197 -1.58 0.68 1.33
N GLU A 198 -1.51 2.01 1.32
CA GLU A 198 -2.62 2.86 1.72
C GLU A 198 -3.74 2.91 0.68
N VAL A 199 -3.42 3.00 -0.60
CA VAL A 199 -4.42 2.97 -1.69
C VAL A 199 -5.17 1.63 -1.70
N GLY A 200 -4.48 0.52 -1.41
CA GLY A 200 -5.12 -0.76 -1.19
C GLY A 200 -6.12 -0.71 -0.02
N ARG A 201 -5.69 -0.20 1.15
CA ARG A 201 -6.58 -0.04 2.31
C ARG A 201 -7.80 0.83 1.99
N LEU A 202 -7.61 1.95 1.31
CA LEU A 202 -8.68 2.87 0.93
C LEU A 202 -9.69 2.20 -0.02
N ALA A 203 -9.25 1.35 -0.95
CA ALA A 203 -10.16 0.59 -1.79
C ALA A 203 -11.02 -0.40 -0.99
N TYR A 204 -10.48 -1.03 0.05
CA TYR A 204 -11.29 -1.82 0.99
C TYR A 204 -12.31 -0.93 1.71
N VAL A 205 -11.93 0.27 2.16
CA VAL A 205 -12.89 1.20 2.80
C VAL A 205 -14.00 1.61 1.83
N GLU A 206 -13.67 1.92 0.57
CA GLU A 206 -14.61 2.30 -0.48
C GLU A 206 -15.64 1.20 -0.79
N VAL A 207 -15.29 -0.08 -0.63
CA VAL A 207 -16.21 -1.22 -0.83
C VAL A 207 -16.93 -1.59 0.47
N ILE A 208 -16.20 -1.71 1.57
CA ILE A 208 -16.71 -2.30 2.81
C ILE A 208 -17.57 -1.31 3.58
N THR A 209 -17.22 -0.02 3.65
CA THR A 209 -18.03 0.94 4.42
C THR A 209 -19.47 1.06 3.90
N PRO A 210 -19.72 1.24 2.58
CA PRO A 210 -21.08 1.24 2.05
C PRO A 210 -21.80 -0.11 2.25
N LEU A 211 -21.08 -1.23 2.13
CA LEU A 211 -21.63 -2.56 2.39
C LEU A 211 -22.10 -2.71 3.84
N LEU A 212 -21.31 -2.25 4.82
CA LEU A 212 -21.68 -2.32 6.23
C LEU A 212 -22.94 -1.52 6.54
N LEU A 213 -23.04 -0.29 6.02
CA LEU A 213 -24.23 0.54 6.16
C LEU A 213 -25.46 -0.12 5.52
N HIS A 214 -25.29 -0.70 4.32
CA HIS A 214 -26.37 -1.39 3.63
C HIS A 214 -26.84 -2.64 4.40
N LEU A 215 -25.92 -3.50 4.84
CA LEU A 215 -26.23 -4.68 5.63
C LEU A 215 -26.86 -4.32 6.99
N HIS A 216 -26.45 -3.21 7.61
CA HIS A 216 -27.08 -2.71 8.84
C HIS A 216 -28.51 -2.25 8.58
N SER A 217 -28.75 -1.50 7.49
CA SER A 217 -30.10 -1.05 7.13
C SER A 217 -31.07 -2.21 6.84
N LEU A 218 -30.55 -3.35 6.37
CA LEU A 218 -31.31 -4.58 6.16
C LEU A 218 -31.44 -5.45 7.42
N GLY A 219 -30.82 -5.07 8.54
CA GLY A 219 -30.78 -5.88 9.76
C GLY A 219 -29.95 -7.17 9.62
N HIS A 220 -29.06 -7.25 8.63
CA HIS A 220 -28.24 -8.44 8.35
C HIS A 220 -26.89 -8.42 9.07
N LEU A 221 -26.37 -7.24 9.40
CA LEU A 221 -25.08 -7.08 10.07
C LEU A 221 -25.15 -7.50 11.55
N HIS A 222 -24.17 -8.31 12.00
CA HIS A 222 -24.00 -8.66 13.40
C HIS A 222 -22.83 -7.91 14.03
N SER A 223 -21.63 -8.03 13.45
CA SER A 223 -20.44 -7.36 13.96
C SER A 223 -19.35 -7.21 12.90
N VAL A 224 -18.38 -6.35 13.19
CA VAL A 224 -17.23 -6.07 12.33
C VAL A 224 -15.95 -6.21 13.13
N VAL A 225 -15.04 -7.07 12.68
CA VAL A 225 -13.71 -7.24 13.27
C VAL A 225 -12.70 -6.42 12.48
N TYR A 226 -11.88 -5.64 13.18
CA TYR A 226 -10.93 -4.72 12.56
C TYR A 226 -9.64 -4.58 13.39
N THR A 227 -8.65 -3.94 12.78
CA THR A 227 -7.42 -3.46 13.44
C THR A 227 -7.21 -2.00 13.08
N LEU A 228 -6.55 -1.22 13.93
CA LEU A 228 -6.27 0.20 13.67
C LEU A 228 -4.79 0.39 13.34
N LYS A 229 -4.50 1.14 12.28
CA LYS A 229 -3.12 1.58 11.99
C LYS A 229 -2.74 2.86 12.75
N GLY A 230 -3.69 3.51 13.40
CA GLY A 230 -3.54 4.83 14.00
C GLY A 230 -3.57 5.95 12.94
N PRO A 231 -3.69 7.20 13.37
CA PRO A 231 -3.76 8.33 12.44
C PRO A 231 -2.43 8.50 11.70
N VAL A 232 -2.45 9.17 10.53
CA VAL A 232 -1.20 9.57 9.85
C VAL A 232 -0.44 10.60 10.70
N PHE A 233 -1.17 11.43 11.44
CA PHE A 233 -0.64 12.47 12.30
C PHE A 233 -0.93 12.12 13.76
N ALA A 234 0.10 11.75 14.52
CA ALA A 234 -0.01 11.64 15.98
C ALA A 234 0.43 12.98 16.59
N SER A 235 -0.52 13.74 17.14
CA SER A 235 -0.22 14.94 17.93
C SER A 235 0.32 14.54 19.30
N GLY A 236 1.63 14.32 19.39
CA GLY A 236 2.35 14.14 20.66
C GLY A 236 2.24 12.75 21.28
N GLY A 237 3.40 12.18 21.65
CA GLY A 237 3.53 11.01 22.53
C GLY A 237 3.07 9.68 21.95
N GLU A 238 4.00 8.71 21.95
CA GLU A 238 3.80 7.27 21.73
C GLU A 238 2.35 6.80 21.54
N THR A 239 1.93 6.60 20.28
CA THR A 239 0.83 5.69 20.01
C THR A 239 1.44 4.32 19.72
N LEU A 240 1.54 3.49 20.75
CA LEU A 240 1.62 2.04 20.58
C LEU A 240 0.38 1.63 19.79
N HIS A 241 0.52 1.51 18.46
CA HIS A 241 -0.58 1.11 17.60
C HIS A 241 -1.04 -0.28 18.04
N SER A 242 -2.24 -0.37 18.60
CA SER A 242 -2.83 -1.65 18.94
C SER A 242 -3.09 -2.42 17.64
N ARG A 243 -2.17 -3.32 17.31
CA ARG A 243 -2.38 -4.36 16.29
C ARG A 243 -3.36 -5.43 16.77
N ALA A 244 -3.89 -5.32 18.00
CA ALA A 244 -4.90 -6.23 18.50
C ALA A 244 -6.17 -6.07 17.68
N SER A 245 -6.77 -7.21 17.33
CA SER A 245 -8.08 -7.24 16.70
C SER A 245 -9.14 -6.74 17.69
N GLN A 246 -10.00 -5.85 17.21
CA GLN A 246 -11.14 -5.30 17.93
C GLN A 246 -12.41 -5.71 17.20
N GLU A 247 -13.53 -5.74 17.93
CA GLU A 247 -14.85 -6.09 17.39
C GLU A 247 -15.84 -4.98 17.71
N LEU A 248 -16.51 -4.47 16.68
CA LEU A 248 -17.67 -3.59 16.79
C LEU A 248 -18.92 -4.44 16.64
N ILE A 249 -19.64 -4.68 17.73
CA ILE A 249 -20.96 -5.32 17.70
C ILE A 249 -21.99 -4.27 17.29
N VAL A 250 -22.87 -4.63 16.37
CA VAL A 250 -23.87 -3.71 15.81
C VAL A 250 -25.27 -4.15 16.21
N ASP A 251 -25.99 -3.24 16.85
CA ASP A 251 -27.40 -3.37 17.20
C ASP A 251 -28.25 -2.25 16.57
N GLU A 252 -29.54 -2.20 16.92
CA GLU A 252 -30.49 -1.21 16.39
C GLU A 252 -30.20 0.22 16.89
N GLN A 253 -29.46 0.38 18.00
CA GLN A 253 -29.14 1.68 18.60
C GLN A 253 -27.77 2.20 18.17
N THR A 254 -26.97 1.37 17.50
CA THR A 254 -25.64 1.71 17.03
C THR A 254 -25.73 2.74 15.91
N ASP A 255 -25.22 3.95 16.14
CA ASP A 255 -24.95 4.92 15.08
C ASP A 255 -23.71 4.46 14.31
N LEU A 256 -23.95 3.59 13.32
CA LEU A 256 -22.89 2.95 12.56
C LEU A 256 -22.12 3.96 11.70
N GLU A 257 -22.76 4.99 11.17
CA GLU A 257 -22.08 5.98 10.33
C GLU A 257 -21.02 6.75 11.14
N VAL A 258 -21.38 7.20 12.35
CA VAL A 258 -20.44 7.87 13.25
C VAL A 258 -19.30 6.93 13.66
N ALA A 259 -19.62 5.68 14.00
CA ALA A 259 -18.62 4.68 14.36
C ALA A 259 -17.61 4.44 13.22
N LEU A 260 -18.10 4.19 12.00
CA LEU A 260 -17.23 3.93 10.83
C LEU A 260 -16.36 5.14 10.47
N ARG A 261 -16.88 6.36 10.62
CA ARG A 261 -16.11 7.60 10.43
C ARG A 261 -14.93 7.68 11.40
N HIS A 262 -15.17 7.41 12.69
CA HIS A 262 -14.11 7.39 13.69
C HIS A 262 -13.07 6.29 13.42
N LEU A 263 -13.51 5.11 12.98
CA LEU A 263 -12.60 4.04 12.57
C LEU A 263 -11.72 4.46 11.38
N GLU A 264 -12.27 5.17 10.39
CA GLU A 264 -11.51 5.68 9.26
C GLU A 264 -10.47 6.72 9.66
N GLU A 265 -10.78 7.64 10.57
CA GLU A 265 -9.82 8.60 11.16
C GLU A 265 -8.61 7.90 11.78
N GLN A 266 -8.83 6.71 12.36
CA GLN A 266 -7.79 5.85 12.95
C GLN A 266 -7.18 4.84 11.95
N ARG A 267 -7.44 5.04 10.65
CA ARG A 267 -6.97 4.20 9.54
C ARG A 267 -7.30 2.73 9.74
N VAL A 268 -8.59 2.45 9.87
CA VAL A 268 -9.14 1.10 9.99
C VAL A 268 -8.64 0.16 8.90
N VAL A 269 -8.36 -1.07 9.31
CA VAL A 269 -8.14 -2.24 8.46
C VAL A 269 -9.15 -3.28 8.88
N TYR A 270 -10.22 -3.43 8.09
CA TYR A 270 -11.23 -4.46 8.30
C TYR A 270 -10.63 -5.85 8.10
N ARG A 271 -11.08 -6.82 8.91
CA ARG A 271 -10.60 -8.20 8.91
C ARG A 271 -11.70 -9.20 8.61
N GLU A 272 -12.87 -8.96 9.18
CA GLU A 272 -14.02 -9.86 9.07
C GLU A 272 -15.32 -9.07 9.27
N VAL A 273 -16.33 -9.36 8.47
CA VAL A 273 -17.72 -8.91 8.68
C VAL A 273 -18.55 -10.13 9.01
N ARG A 274 -19.23 -10.12 10.15
CA ARG A 274 -20.09 -11.22 10.62
C ARG A 274 -21.55 -10.86 10.42
N LEU A 275 -22.31 -11.82 9.91
CA LEU A 275 -23.72 -11.65 9.60
C LEU A 275 -24.60 -12.45 10.57
N ARG A 276 -25.87 -12.05 10.68
CA ARG A 276 -26.84 -12.69 11.56
C ARG A 276 -27.27 -14.09 11.10
N ASN A 277 -27.09 -14.41 9.82
CA ASN A 277 -27.32 -15.75 9.29
C ASN A 277 -26.16 -16.74 9.54
N GLY A 278 -25.11 -16.32 10.26
CA GLY A 278 -23.91 -17.13 10.53
C GLY A 278 -22.80 -16.98 9.48
N ASN A 279 -23.10 -16.44 8.30
CA ASN A 279 -22.10 -16.23 7.27
C ASN A 279 -21.14 -15.08 7.63
N ARG A 280 -19.97 -15.10 7.00
CA ARG A 280 -18.90 -14.13 7.22
C ARG A 280 -18.21 -13.73 5.93
N LEU A 281 -17.85 -12.45 5.84
CA LEU A 281 -16.94 -11.92 4.83
C LEU A 281 -15.54 -11.78 5.44
N LEU A 282 -14.60 -12.59 5.00
CA LEU A 282 -13.20 -12.55 5.38
C LEU A 282 -12.43 -11.65 4.40
N LEU A 283 -11.58 -10.78 4.93
CA LEU A 283 -10.85 -9.77 4.16
C LEU A 283 -9.34 -10.04 4.21
N ASN A 284 -8.72 -10.17 3.03
CA ASN A 284 -7.30 -10.48 2.85
C ASN A 284 -6.85 -11.67 3.71
N ARG A 285 -7.58 -12.78 3.61
CA ARG A 285 -7.34 -14.01 4.37
C ARG A 285 -6.93 -15.15 3.44
N GLN A 286 -5.90 -15.87 3.85
CA GLN A 286 -5.48 -17.11 3.19
C GLN A 286 -6.15 -18.30 3.86
N ILE A 287 -6.71 -19.19 3.05
CA ILE A 287 -7.29 -20.47 3.45
C ILE A 287 -6.46 -21.60 2.81
N THR A 288 -6.39 -22.73 3.51
CA THR A 288 -5.79 -23.95 2.98
C THR A 288 -6.88 -25.00 2.82
N TRP A 289 -7.01 -25.53 1.61
CA TRP A 289 -7.77 -26.76 1.36
C TRP A 289 -6.81 -27.93 1.25
N TYR A 290 -7.28 -29.11 1.64
CA TYR A 290 -6.50 -30.34 1.55
C TYR A 290 -7.15 -31.27 0.53
N GLY A 291 -6.32 -31.82 -0.37
CA GLY A 291 -6.70 -32.88 -1.28
C GLY A 291 -6.92 -34.22 -0.56
N ALA A 292 -7.51 -35.19 -1.26
CA ALA A 292 -7.68 -36.54 -0.74
C ALA A 292 -6.35 -37.25 -0.46
N ASP A 293 -5.28 -36.82 -1.12
CA ASP A 293 -3.89 -37.22 -0.95
C ASP A 293 -3.15 -36.48 0.18
N GLY A 294 -3.81 -35.54 0.86
CA GLY A 294 -3.22 -34.70 1.90
C GLY A 294 -2.42 -33.50 1.37
N GLU A 295 -2.40 -33.26 0.05
CA GLU A 295 -1.71 -32.09 -0.51
C GLU A 295 -2.43 -30.79 -0.10
N ALA A 296 -1.64 -29.77 0.28
CA ALA A 296 -2.14 -28.49 0.77
C ALA A 296 -2.23 -27.43 -0.34
N TYR A 297 -3.44 -26.99 -0.65
CA TYR A 297 -3.74 -25.96 -1.63
C TYR A 297 -4.09 -24.64 -0.93
N ARG A 298 -3.18 -23.67 -1.02
CA ARG A 298 -3.37 -22.36 -0.39
C ARG A 298 -4.00 -21.37 -1.36
N ILE A 299 -5.17 -20.85 -0.98
CA ILE A 299 -5.94 -19.86 -1.72
C ILE A 299 -6.13 -18.62 -0.85
N GLY A 300 -6.18 -17.43 -1.45
CA GLY A 300 -6.28 -16.20 -0.67
C GLY A 300 -6.80 -15.04 -1.51
N PRO A 301 -8.10 -15.04 -1.86
CA PRO A 301 -8.71 -13.89 -2.49
C PRO A 301 -8.76 -12.70 -1.52
N ASP A 302 -8.78 -11.49 -2.08
CA ASP A 302 -8.93 -10.24 -1.33
C ASP A 302 -10.23 -10.22 -0.48
N LEU A 303 -11.33 -10.71 -1.06
CA LEU A 303 -12.64 -10.79 -0.42
C LEU A 303 -13.14 -12.23 -0.46
N LEU A 304 -13.64 -12.74 0.66
CA LEU A 304 -14.05 -14.13 0.76
C LEU A 304 -15.30 -14.31 1.61
N SER A 305 -16.40 -14.74 1.01
CA SER A 305 -17.60 -15.15 1.73
C SER A 305 -17.50 -16.62 2.12
N SER A 306 -17.81 -16.94 3.37
CA SER A 306 -17.85 -18.32 3.89
C SER A 306 -19.01 -18.51 4.85
N GLY A 307 -19.53 -19.74 4.91
CA GLY A 307 -20.53 -20.15 5.90
C GLY A 307 -19.93 -20.89 7.10
N ASP A 308 -20.79 -21.59 7.83
CA ASP A 308 -20.42 -22.42 9.00
C ASP A 308 -19.68 -23.72 8.63
N GLY A 309 -19.82 -24.18 7.38
CA GLY A 309 -18.91 -25.16 6.76
C GLY A 309 -17.74 -24.45 6.10
N ALA A 310 -16.56 -25.08 6.01
CA ALA A 310 -15.36 -24.53 5.36
C ALA A 310 -15.48 -24.25 3.84
N ASP A 311 -16.71 -24.17 3.34
CA ASP A 311 -17.06 -23.92 1.95
C ASP A 311 -17.06 -22.43 1.67
N ILE A 312 -16.52 -22.10 0.50
CA ILE A 312 -16.46 -20.74 0.00
C ILE A 312 -17.75 -20.48 -0.77
N LEU A 313 -18.50 -19.48 -0.32
CA LEU A 313 -19.74 -19.06 -0.96
C LEU A 313 -19.48 -18.10 -2.12
N TRP A 314 -18.40 -17.32 -2.04
CA TRP A 314 -17.98 -16.38 -3.06
C TRP A 314 -16.54 -15.90 -2.80
N GLY A 315 -15.79 -15.60 -3.87
CA GLY A 315 -14.48 -14.98 -3.79
C GLY A 315 -14.36 -13.76 -4.71
N GLY A 316 -13.67 -12.72 -4.25
CA GLY A 316 -13.43 -11.51 -5.02
C GLY A 316 -11.98 -11.04 -4.97
N GLU A 317 -11.47 -10.53 -6.08
CA GLU A 317 -10.21 -9.77 -6.12
C GLU A 317 -10.50 -8.28 -6.23
N LEU A 318 -9.82 -7.47 -5.42
CA LEU A 318 -10.05 -6.03 -5.29
C LEU A 318 -8.77 -5.24 -5.60
N LYS A 319 -8.80 -4.41 -6.64
CA LYS A 319 -7.65 -3.63 -7.09
C LYS A 319 -7.94 -2.13 -7.09
N GLY A 320 -7.44 -1.45 -6.06
CA GLY A 320 -7.65 -0.01 -5.82
C GLY A 320 -6.76 0.95 -6.61
N GLY A 321 -5.81 0.44 -7.39
CA GLY A 321 -4.86 1.30 -8.08
C GLY A 321 -5.50 2.03 -9.26
N ALA A 322 -5.37 3.36 -9.29
CA ALA A 322 -5.90 4.22 -10.35
C ALA A 322 -4.84 4.62 -11.40
N ASP A 323 -3.74 3.88 -11.51
CA ASP A 323 -2.78 4.04 -12.61
C ASP A 323 -3.20 3.12 -13.77
N PRO A 324 -3.61 3.66 -14.94
CA PRO A 324 -4.00 2.84 -16.07
C PRO A 324 -2.85 1.94 -16.58
N ALA A 325 -1.59 2.36 -16.44
CA ALA A 325 -0.44 1.53 -16.82
C ALA A 325 -0.29 0.29 -15.92
N GLY A 326 -0.80 0.37 -14.68
CA GLY A 326 -0.85 -0.75 -13.74
C GLY A 326 -2.04 -1.68 -13.91
N SER A 327 -3.04 -1.32 -14.72
CA SER A 327 -4.29 -2.10 -14.88
C SER A 327 -4.01 -3.53 -15.35
N ASP A 328 -3.10 -3.70 -16.31
CA ASP A 328 -2.66 -4.99 -16.83
C ASP A 328 -2.03 -5.88 -15.76
N GLU A 329 -1.14 -5.32 -14.94
CA GLU A 329 -0.45 -6.07 -13.88
C GLU A 329 -1.39 -6.44 -12.73
N HIS A 330 -2.34 -5.54 -12.40
CA HIS A 330 -3.41 -5.84 -11.45
C HIS A 330 -4.28 -7.00 -11.92
N TRP A 331 -4.67 -7.00 -13.20
CA TRP A 331 -5.44 -8.07 -13.81
C TRP A 331 -4.66 -9.39 -13.80
N LYS A 332 -3.41 -9.41 -14.26
CA LYS A 332 -2.55 -10.62 -14.23
C LYS A 332 -2.39 -11.21 -12.83
N THR A 333 -2.34 -10.35 -11.81
CA THR A 333 -2.25 -10.80 -10.42
C THR A 333 -3.56 -11.44 -9.96
N ALA A 334 -4.70 -10.81 -10.29
CA ALA A 334 -6.02 -11.34 -9.95
C ALA A 334 -6.32 -12.67 -10.67
N THR A 335 -6.01 -12.77 -11.97
CA THR A 335 -6.22 -14.01 -12.73
C THR A 335 -5.41 -15.16 -12.19
N ARG A 336 -4.16 -14.95 -11.80
CA ARG A 336 -3.35 -15.97 -11.10
C ARG A 336 -3.99 -16.43 -9.79
N THR A 337 -4.59 -15.53 -9.03
CA THR A 337 -5.32 -15.90 -7.81
C THR A 337 -6.54 -16.77 -8.14
N PHE A 338 -7.34 -16.37 -9.13
CA PHE A 338 -8.50 -17.14 -9.57
C PHE A 338 -8.12 -18.51 -10.12
N GLU A 339 -7.08 -18.61 -10.95
CA GLU A 339 -6.56 -19.88 -11.47
C GLU A 339 -6.15 -20.82 -10.34
N ARG A 340 -5.50 -20.31 -9.28
CA ARG A 340 -5.18 -21.11 -8.08
C ARG A 340 -6.44 -21.62 -7.37
N ILE A 341 -7.49 -20.80 -7.28
CA ILE A 341 -8.77 -21.22 -6.69
C ILE A 341 -9.41 -22.32 -7.54
N LEU A 342 -9.47 -22.13 -8.86
CA LEU A 342 -10.06 -23.10 -9.78
C LEU A 342 -9.30 -24.43 -9.77
N LEU A 343 -7.96 -24.38 -9.78
CA LEU A 343 -7.12 -25.57 -9.65
C LEU A 343 -7.35 -26.27 -8.30
N ALA A 344 -7.43 -25.52 -7.21
CA ALA A 344 -7.71 -26.10 -5.90
C ALA A 344 -9.10 -26.76 -5.85
N CYS A 345 -10.11 -26.18 -6.50
CA CYS A 345 -11.45 -26.81 -6.62
C CYS A 345 -11.35 -28.15 -7.35
N GLU A 346 -10.69 -28.17 -8.51
CA GLU A 346 -10.51 -29.40 -9.31
C GLU A 346 -9.79 -30.49 -8.52
N ARG A 347 -8.70 -30.14 -7.82
CA ARG A 347 -7.87 -31.10 -7.08
C ARG A 347 -8.50 -31.61 -5.80
N THR A 348 -9.36 -30.82 -5.17
CA THR A 348 -10.01 -31.17 -3.90
C THR A 348 -11.44 -31.69 -4.08
N GLY A 349 -11.96 -31.69 -5.31
CA GLY A 349 -13.35 -32.05 -5.60
C GLY A 349 -14.38 -31.06 -5.04
N ARG A 350 -13.95 -29.86 -4.67
CA ARG A 350 -14.82 -28.81 -4.11
C ARG A 350 -15.56 -28.08 -5.22
N PRO A 351 -16.80 -27.62 -4.98
CA PRO A 351 -17.52 -26.82 -5.94
C PRO A 351 -16.79 -25.51 -6.21
N LYS A 352 -16.79 -25.10 -7.48
CA LYS A 352 -16.25 -23.80 -7.87
C LYS A 352 -17.13 -22.69 -7.26
N PRO A 353 -16.55 -21.79 -6.45
CA PRO A 353 -17.30 -20.65 -5.96
C PRO A 353 -17.54 -19.64 -7.08
N PRO A 354 -18.62 -18.85 -7.01
CA PRO A 354 -18.75 -17.60 -7.75
C PRO A 354 -17.53 -16.70 -7.52
N LEU A 355 -16.94 -16.17 -8.61
CA LEU A 355 -15.76 -15.32 -8.57
C LEU A 355 -16.04 -13.96 -9.21
N SER A 356 -15.60 -12.87 -8.57
CA SER A 356 -15.79 -11.52 -9.09
C SER A 356 -14.49 -10.72 -9.12
N PHE A 357 -14.34 -9.88 -10.14
CA PHE A 357 -13.21 -8.93 -10.23
C PHE A 357 -13.69 -7.51 -9.99
N ILE A 358 -13.05 -6.79 -9.07
CA ILE A 358 -13.41 -5.42 -8.68
C ILE A 358 -12.17 -4.54 -8.86
N ALA A 359 -12.26 -3.49 -9.66
CA ALA A 359 -11.12 -2.61 -9.91
C ALA A 359 -11.51 -1.15 -10.08
N THR A 360 -10.61 -0.24 -9.71
CA THR A 360 -10.79 1.22 -9.92
C THR A 360 -10.74 1.58 -11.40
N ILE A 361 -9.85 0.97 -12.17
CA ILE A 361 -9.70 1.19 -13.61
C ILE A 361 -9.67 -0.16 -14.33
N LEU A 362 -10.41 -0.22 -15.43
CA LEU A 362 -10.51 -1.34 -16.35
C LEU A 362 -10.23 -0.83 -17.76
N VAL A 363 -8.95 -0.82 -18.16
CA VAL A 363 -8.58 -0.45 -19.53
C VAL A 363 -9.17 -1.42 -20.54
N GLU A 364 -9.37 -0.99 -21.79
CA GLU A 364 -10.05 -1.76 -22.84
C GLU A 364 -9.60 -3.23 -22.93
N ARG A 365 -8.29 -3.48 -22.99
CA ARG A 365 -7.75 -4.84 -23.10
C ARG A 365 -8.18 -5.72 -21.92
N VAL A 366 -8.05 -5.21 -20.70
CA VAL A 366 -8.45 -5.90 -19.46
C VAL A 366 -9.95 -6.12 -19.44
N ALA A 367 -10.74 -5.11 -19.84
CA ALA A 367 -12.19 -5.23 -19.87
C ALA A 367 -12.66 -6.32 -20.85
N ARG A 368 -12.07 -6.38 -22.05
CA ARG A 368 -12.38 -7.43 -23.04
C ARG A 368 -12.03 -8.82 -22.52
N GLU A 369 -10.85 -8.99 -21.92
CA GLU A 369 -10.44 -10.27 -21.34
C GLU A 369 -11.33 -10.70 -20.18
N ALA A 370 -11.70 -9.77 -19.29
CA ALA A 370 -12.63 -10.03 -18.20
C ALA A 370 -14.04 -10.40 -18.72
N ALA A 371 -14.48 -9.81 -19.83
CA ALA A 371 -15.72 -10.18 -20.50
C ALA A 371 -15.66 -11.60 -21.09
N ASP A 372 -14.51 -12.02 -21.62
CA ASP A 372 -14.33 -13.39 -22.09
C ASP A 372 -14.35 -14.38 -20.91
N TRP A 373 -13.76 -14.03 -19.77
CA TRP A 373 -13.85 -14.82 -18.54
C TRP A 373 -15.29 -14.93 -18.01
N LEU A 374 -16.14 -13.91 -18.19
CA LEU A 374 -17.57 -13.98 -17.89
C LEU A 374 -18.28 -14.97 -18.83
N LYS A 375 -18.00 -14.92 -20.15
CA LYS A 375 -18.59 -15.84 -21.14
C LYS A 375 -18.17 -17.29 -20.90
N GLU A 376 -16.93 -17.51 -20.49
CA GLU A 376 -16.39 -18.83 -20.09
C GLU A 376 -16.92 -19.30 -18.72
N GLY A 377 -17.67 -18.45 -18.02
CA GLY A 377 -18.19 -18.72 -16.67
C GLY A 377 -17.09 -18.76 -15.60
N LYS A 378 -15.85 -18.35 -15.89
CA LYS A 378 -14.74 -18.22 -14.92
C LYS A 378 -15.04 -17.17 -13.86
N LEU A 379 -15.64 -16.05 -14.27
CA LEU A 379 -16.19 -15.02 -13.40
C LEU A 379 -17.71 -15.04 -13.47
N VAL A 380 -18.36 -14.55 -12.41
CA VAL A 380 -19.80 -14.26 -12.39
C VAL A 380 -20.09 -12.77 -12.54
N SER A 381 -19.15 -11.91 -12.14
CA SER A 381 -19.30 -10.46 -12.27
C SER A 381 -17.98 -9.71 -12.30
N VAL A 382 -18.02 -8.50 -12.87
CA VAL A 382 -16.91 -7.55 -12.92
C VAL A 382 -17.44 -6.17 -12.57
N TYR A 383 -16.76 -5.46 -11.67
CA TYR A 383 -17.20 -4.17 -11.16
C TYR A 383 -16.12 -3.10 -11.32
N ASN A 384 -16.54 -1.93 -11.80
CA ASN A 384 -15.71 -0.74 -11.92
C ASN A 384 -16.00 0.21 -10.75
N LEU A 385 -15.04 0.40 -9.84
CA LEU A 385 -15.23 1.23 -8.65
C LEU A 385 -15.43 2.72 -8.98
N THR A 386 -14.82 3.21 -10.06
CA THR A 386 -15.00 4.61 -10.49
C THR A 386 -16.46 4.84 -10.90
N GLN A 387 -17.04 3.89 -11.64
CA GLN A 387 -18.45 3.96 -12.03
C GLN A 387 -19.38 3.79 -10.83
N ILE A 388 -19.08 2.84 -9.92
CA ILE A 388 -19.86 2.63 -8.69
C ILE A 388 -19.87 3.89 -7.82
N ALA A 389 -18.75 4.61 -7.73
CA ALA A 389 -18.66 5.82 -6.93
C ALA A 389 -19.46 7.00 -7.52
N GLU A 390 -19.77 6.98 -8.81
CA GLU A 390 -20.40 8.10 -9.53
C GLU A 390 -21.86 7.84 -9.92
N ASP A 391 -22.31 6.58 -9.89
CA ASP A 391 -23.65 6.16 -10.28
C ASP A 391 -24.34 5.42 -9.12
N PRO A 392 -25.30 6.07 -8.43
CA PRO A 392 -26.04 5.46 -7.32
C PRO A 392 -26.78 4.17 -7.70
N ALA A 393 -27.22 4.02 -8.95
CA ALA A 393 -27.89 2.80 -9.39
C ALA A 393 -26.90 1.64 -9.49
N LYS A 394 -25.70 1.88 -10.03
CA LYS A 394 -24.62 0.88 -10.03
C LYS A 394 -24.14 0.55 -8.62
N GLN A 395 -24.09 1.54 -7.73
CA GLN A 395 -23.76 1.32 -6.34
C GLN A 395 -24.80 0.41 -5.67
N GLN A 396 -26.09 0.70 -5.82
CA GLN A 396 -27.13 -0.12 -5.23
C GLN A 396 -27.13 -1.55 -5.79
N GLN A 397 -26.93 -1.71 -7.10
CA GLN A 397 -26.78 -3.02 -7.73
C GLN A 397 -25.58 -3.79 -7.14
N PHE A 398 -24.43 -3.15 -7.04
CA PHE A 398 -23.23 -3.76 -6.45
C PHE A 398 -23.46 -4.22 -5.00
N LEU A 399 -24.13 -3.41 -4.19
CA LEU A 399 -24.46 -3.75 -2.80
C LEU A 399 -25.45 -4.93 -2.69
N ASN A 400 -26.44 -4.98 -3.59
CA ASN A 400 -27.40 -6.08 -3.66
C ASN A 400 -26.70 -7.40 -4.08
N ASP A 401 -25.81 -7.33 -5.06
CA ASP A 401 -25.02 -8.48 -5.52
C ASP A 401 -24.13 -9.02 -4.39
N LEU A 402 -23.40 -8.13 -3.70
CA LEU A 402 -22.57 -8.51 -2.55
C LEU A 402 -23.40 -9.13 -1.42
N THR A 403 -24.59 -8.59 -1.14
CA THR A 403 -25.51 -9.16 -0.15
C THR A 403 -25.93 -10.59 -0.55
N THR A 404 -26.15 -10.83 -1.84
CA THR A 404 -26.45 -12.16 -2.37
C THR A 404 -25.28 -13.12 -2.22
N PHE A 405 -24.06 -12.67 -2.52
CA PHE A 405 -22.83 -13.46 -2.32
C PHE A 405 -22.55 -13.79 -0.85
N LEU A 406 -23.18 -13.06 0.07
CA LEU A 406 -23.16 -13.31 1.50
C LEU A 406 -24.27 -14.26 1.98
N GLY A 407 -25.01 -14.87 1.07
CA GLY A 407 -26.02 -15.90 1.36
C GLY A 407 -27.37 -15.35 1.82
N TYR A 408 -27.65 -14.07 1.56
CA TYR A 408 -29.00 -13.52 1.66
C TYR A 408 -29.70 -13.60 0.29
N PRO A 409 -31.04 -13.70 0.25
CA PRO A 409 -31.76 -13.61 -1.02
C PRO A 409 -31.58 -12.22 -1.63
N ALA A 410 -31.68 -12.14 -2.97
CA ALA A 410 -31.69 -10.85 -3.64
C ALA A 410 -32.83 -9.99 -3.06
N PRO A 411 -32.58 -8.72 -2.70
CA PRO A 411 -33.63 -7.86 -2.19
C PRO A 411 -34.75 -7.72 -3.22
N ALA A 412 -36.01 -7.77 -2.77
CA ALA A 412 -37.16 -7.55 -3.63
C ALA A 412 -37.06 -6.13 -4.20
N GLY A 413 -37.03 -6.04 -5.54
CA GLY A 413 -36.83 -4.78 -6.28
C GLY A 413 -38.01 -3.82 -6.22
#